data_AF-A0A5N6SSL0-F1
#
_entry.id   AF-A0A5N6SSL0-F1
#
_cell.length_a   1.000
_cell.length_b   1.000
_cell.length_c   1.000
_cell.angle_alpha   90.00
_cell.angle_beta   90.00
_cell.angle_gamma   90.00
#
_symmetry.space_group_name_H-M   'P 1'
#
loop_
_entity.id
_entity.type
_entity.pdbx_description
1 polymer ?
#
loop_
_entity_poly.entity_id
_entity_poly.type
_entity_poly.pdbx_seq_one_letter_code
_entity_poly.pdbx_strand_id
1 'polypeptide(L)'
;MHTRAPPIDEQGHIPDKPRYYPNLTEPFMVTMRQLGGDGVNDVKINWWYIAHLDEGVVAGSAGKAEGFTPKFFPLKEAVEKLSFDNDRTVLQKAIALVEAH
;
A
#
# COMPACT_ATOMS: atom_id res chain seq x y z
N MET A 1 -6.31 15.74 2.85
CA MET A 1 -4.87 15.63 2.54
C MET A 1 -4.56 16.51 1.33
N HIS A 2 -3.42 17.21 1.30
CA HIS A 2 -3.04 18.01 0.14
C HIS A 2 -2.27 17.13 -0.86
N THR A 3 -2.80 17.00 -2.08
CA THR A 3 -2.12 16.29 -3.17
C THR A 3 -2.07 17.14 -4.43
N ARG A 4 -1.11 16.85 -5.30
CA ARG A 4 -1.01 17.43 -6.65
C ARG A 4 -1.80 16.64 -7.69
N ALA A 5 -2.45 15.55 -7.29
CA ALA A 5 -3.29 14.77 -8.19
C ALA A 5 -4.43 15.63 -8.78
N PRO A 6 -4.67 15.53 -10.10
CA PRO A 6 -5.80 16.18 -10.72
C PRO A 6 -7.12 15.59 -10.21
N PRO A 7 -8.22 16.38 -10.22
CA PRO A 7 -9.56 15.86 -9.93
C PRO A 7 -9.96 14.78 -10.95
N ILE A 8 -10.76 13.79 -10.52
CA ILE A 8 -11.21 12.71 -11.41
C ILE A 8 -12.12 13.21 -12.55
N ASP A 9 -12.79 14.32 -12.33
CA ASP A 9 -13.68 15.01 -13.26
C ASP A 9 -12.97 16.12 -14.05
N GLU A 10 -11.64 16.09 -14.12
CA GLU A 10 -10.84 17.08 -14.84
C GLU A 10 -11.25 17.17 -16.31
N GLN A 11 -11.57 18.40 -16.74
CA GLN A 11 -11.69 18.77 -18.14
C GLN A 11 -10.79 19.99 -18.41
N GLY A 12 -9.81 19.82 -19.30
CA GLY A 12 -8.95 20.92 -19.76
C GLY A 12 -7.66 21.09 -18.96
N HIS A 13 -7.06 22.29 -19.05
CA HIS A 13 -5.75 22.59 -18.47
C HIS A 13 -5.89 23.20 -17.08
N ILE A 14 -5.49 22.47 -16.03
CA ILE A 14 -5.48 22.98 -14.66
C ILE A 14 -4.08 23.46 -14.24
N PRO A 15 -3.97 24.45 -13.33
CA PRO A 15 -2.69 24.84 -12.74
C PRO A 15 -2.10 23.72 -11.86
N ASP A 16 -0.77 23.51 -11.92
CA ASP A 16 -0.03 22.67 -10.96
C ASP A 16 0.02 23.36 -9.60
N LYS A 17 -0.93 23.00 -8.73
CA LYS A 17 -0.96 23.44 -7.34
C LYS A 17 -1.47 22.31 -6.44
N PRO A 18 -0.96 22.18 -5.21
CA PRO A 18 -1.53 21.28 -4.22
C PRO A 18 -2.99 21.63 -3.95
N ARG A 19 -3.87 20.63 -3.97
CA ARG A 19 -5.30 20.75 -3.67
C ARG A 19 -5.63 19.85 -2.48
N TYR A 20 -6.53 20.32 -1.62
CA TYR A 20 -7.00 19.51 -0.50
C TYR A 20 -8.10 18.56 -0.97
N TYR A 21 -7.93 17.27 -0.72
CA TYR A 21 -8.97 16.26 -0.90
C TYR A 21 -9.31 15.64 0.46
N PRO A 22 -10.58 15.69 0.90
CA PRO A 22 -11.02 14.99 2.11
C PRO A 22 -10.97 13.47 1.86
N ASN A 23 -10.70 12.70 2.91
CA ASN A 23 -10.74 11.23 2.88
C ASN A 23 -9.82 10.58 1.81
N LEU A 24 -8.74 11.25 1.43
CA LEU A 24 -7.74 10.67 0.54
C LEU A 24 -6.86 9.68 1.31
N THR A 25 -6.82 8.44 0.85
CA THR A 25 -5.91 7.41 1.36
C THR A 25 -4.65 7.42 0.49
N GLU A 26 -3.50 7.79 1.05
CA GLU A 26 -2.23 7.73 0.35
C GLU A 26 -1.44 6.46 0.73
N PRO A 27 -0.68 5.89 -0.22
CA PRO A 27 0.22 4.81 0.09
C PRO A 27 1.37 5.32 0.96
N PHE A 28 1.78 4.56 1.97
CA PHE A 28 2.95 4.91 2.79
C PHE A 28 4.28 4.54 2.10
N MET A 29 4.22 3.70 1.06
CA MET A 29 5.36 3.25 0.30
C MET A 29 4.94 2.81 -1.11
N VAL A 30 5.82 3.02 -2.08
CA VAL A 30 5.70 2.50 -3.45
C VAL A 30 6.94 1.68 -3.75
N THR A 31 6.76 0.49 -4.33
CA THR A 31 7.88 -0.31 -4.87
C THR A 31 7.69 -0.54 -6.35
N MET A 32 8.77 -0.38 -7.12
CA MET A 32 8.80 -0.61 -8.56
C MET A 32 9.81 -1.71 -8.87
N ARG A 33 9.49 -2.63 -9.77
CA ARG A 33 10.42 -3.63 -10.28
C ARG A 33 10.24 -3.87 -11.77
N GLN A 34 11.33 -4.05 -12.49
CA GLN A 34 11.30 -4.52 -13.87
C GLN A 34 10.80 -5.98 -13.90
N LEU A 35 9.96 -6.31 -14.87
CA LEU A 35 9.55 -7.68 -15.18
C LEU A 35 10.28 -8.09 -16.47
N GLY A 36 11.03 -9.19 -16.42
CA GLY A 36 11.72 -9.75 -17.59
C GLY A 36 13.23 -9.51 -17.60
N GLY A 37 13.88 -10.07 -18.62
CA GLY A 37 15.32 -9.92 -18.89
C GLY A 37 15.60 -8.84 -19.95
N ASP A 38 16.80 -8.87 -20.52
CA ASP A 38 17.26 -7.88 -21.50
C ASP A 38 16.25 -7.70 -22.65
N GLY A 39 15.83 -6.46 -22.88
CA GLY A 39 14.90 -6.07 -23.94
C GLY A 39 13.42 -6.05 -23.57
N VAL A 40 13.04 -6.44 -22.35
CA VAL A 40 11.66 -6.35 -21.85
C VAL A 40 11.49 -5.09 -20.99
N ASN A 41 10.54 -4.22 -21.39
CA ASN A 41 10.28 -2.92 -20.75
C ASN A 41 9.07 -2.95 -19.80
N ASP A 42 8.75 -4.11 -19.24
CA ASP A 42 7.61 -4.24 -18.35
C ASP A 42 7.99 -3.80 -16.95
N VAL A 43 7.15 -2.98 -16.32
CA VAL A 43 7.35 -2.50 -14.95
C VAL A 43 6.16 -2.89 -14.10
N LYS A 44 6.42 -3.56 -12.98
CA LYS A 44 5.43 -3.74 -11.92
C LYS A 44 5.59 -2.62 -10.91
N ILE A 45 4.48 -1.93 -10.63
CA ILE A 45 4.37 -0.95 -9.55
C ILE A 45 3.46 -1.55 -8.48
N ASN A 46 3.89 -1.55 -7.22
CA ASN A 46 3.07 -1.89 -6.07
C ASN A 46 2.92 -0.66 -5.18
N TRP A 47 1.67 -0.32 -4.84
CA TRP A 47 1.34 0.73 -3.89
C TRP A 47 0.94 0.07 -2.56
N TRP A 48 1.62 0.46 -1.48
CA TRP A 48 1.44 -0.15 -0.16
C TRP A 48 0.66 0.78 0.76
N TYR A 49 -0.33 0.22 1.44
CA TYR A 49 -1.23 0.92 2.35
C TYR A 49 -1.19 0.26 3.73
N ILE A 50 -1.46 1.04 4.77
CA ILE A 50 -1.72 0.55 6.13
C ILE A 50 -3.20 0.74 6.38
N ALA A 51 -3.88 -0.32 6.79
CA ALA A 51 -5.27 -0.28 7.17
C ALA A 51 -5.40 -0.66 8.65
N HIS A 52 -6.29 0.02 9.36
CA HIS A 52 -6.79 -0.45 10.64
C HIS A 52 -8.08 -1.25 10.40
N LEU A 53 -8.31 -2.26 11.24
CA LEU A 53 -9.64 -2.88 11.33
C LEU A 53 -10.38 -2.25 12.50
N ASP A 54 -11.63 -1.90 12.27
CA ASP A 54 -12.53 -1.47 13.34
C ASP A 54 -12.87 -2.66 14.26
N GLU A 55 -13.27 -2.36 15.50
CA GLU A 55 -13.66 -3.37 16.47
C GLU A 55 -14.79 -4.26 15.93
N GLY A 56 -14.66 -5.57 16.14
CA GLY A 56 -15.65 -6.57 15.70
C GLY A 56 -15.47 -7.07 14.25
N VAL A 57 -14.54 -6.51 13.48
CA VAL A 57 -14.23 -7.01 12.12
C VAL A 57 -13.22 -8.17 12.20
N VAL A 58 -13.58 -9.31 11.60
CA VAL A 58 -12.74 -10.53 11.59
C VAL A 58 -11.89 -10.60 10.30
N ALA A 59 -10.70 -11.20 10.39
CA ALA A 59 -9.84 -11.47 9.23
C ALA A 59 -10.62 -12.18 8.10
N GLY A 60 -10.57 -11.62 6.89
CA GLY A 60 -11.20 -12.21 5.70
C GLY A 60 -12.65 -11.80 5.46
N SER A 61 -13.16 -10.83 6.21
CA SER A 61 -14.45 -10.17 5.96
C SER A 61 -14.47 -9.37 4.64
N ALA A 62 -13.34 -8.79 4.25
CA ALA A 62 -13.21 -7.91 3.08
C ALA A 62 -12.66 -8.61 1.82
N GLY A 63 -13.25 -9.75 1.47
CA GLY A 63 -12.87 -10.52 0.28
C GLY A 63 -11.69 -11.46 0.51
N LYS A 64 -11.79 -12.68 -0.01
CA LYS A 64 -10.72 -13.68 0.05
C LYS A 64 -9.83 -13.50 -1.17
N ALA A 65 -8.52 -13.38 -0.98
CA ALA A 65 -7.60 -13.70 -2.05
C ALA A 65 -7.80 -15.19 -2.39
N GLU A 66 -8.05 -15.52 -3.66
CA GLU A 66 -8.34 -16.90 -4.07
C GLU A 66 -7.25 -17.85 -3.57
N GLY A 67 -7.65 -18.89 -2.82
CA GLY A 67 -6.73 -19.88 -2.27
C GLY A 67 -6.02 -19.50 -0.97
N PHE A 68 -6.22 -18.29 -0.41
CA PHE A 68 -5.57 -17.86 0.84
C PHE A 68 -6.57 -17.49 1.93
N THR A 69 -6.26 -17.89 3.17
CA THR A 69 -7.01 -17.49 4.37
C THR A 69 -6.19 -16.48 5.18
N PRO A 70 -6.64 -15.22 5.30
CA PRO A 70 -5.92 -14.23 6.09
C PRO A 70 -5.96 -14.59 7.58
N LYS A 71 -4.85 -14.31 8.27
CA LYS A 71 -4.70 -14.52 9.72
C LYS A 71 -3.94 -13.35 10.32
N PHE A 72 -4.29 -12.99 11.54
CA PHE A 72 -3.54 -12.03 12.33
C PHE A 72 -2.37 -12.71 13.04
N PHE A 73 -1.24 -12.02 13.06
CA PHE A 73 -0.03 -12.44 13.75
C PHE A 73 0.54 -11.26 14.54
N PRO A 74 1.24 -11.51 15.66
CA PRO A 74 2.09 -10.51 16.28
C PRO A 74 3.09 -9.92 15.28
N LEU A 75 3.41 -8.63 15.39
CA LEU A 75 4.19 -7.89 14.39
C LEU A 75 5.53 -8.55 14.05
N LYS A 76 6.29 -8.98 15.06
CA LYS A 76 7.58 -9.66 14.85
C LYS A 76 7.41 -11.00 14.11
N GLU A 77 6.42 -11.80 14.52
CA GLU A 77 6.12 -13.07 13.85
C GLU A 77 5.68 -12.85 12.39
N ALA A 78 4.90 -11.80 12.13
CA ALA A 78 4.45 -11.46 10.79
C ALA A 78 5.64 -11.17 9.84
N VAL A 79 6.66 -10.44 10.32
CA VAL A 79 7.89 -10.17 9.55
C VAL A 79 8.64 -11.46 9.24
N GLU A 80 8.78 -12.36 10.21
CA GLU A 80 9.50 -13.63 10.03
C GLU A 80 8.82 -14.58 9.04
N LYS A 81 7.49 -14.54 8.94
CA LYS A 81 6.72 -15.37 8.00
C LYS A 81 6.85 -14.94 6.54
N LEU A 82 7.21 -13.70 6.26
CA LEU A 82 7.37 -13.22 4.89
C LEU A 82 8.59 -13.89 4.24
N SER A 83 8.42 -14.41 3.03
CA SER A 83 9.47 -15.15 2.32
C SER A 83 10.51 -14.24 1.67
N PHE A 84 10.11 -13.04 1.25
CA PHE A 84 10.98 -12.12 0.51
C PHE A 84 11.45 -10.97 1.40
N ASP A 85 12.75 -10.67 1.36
CA ASP A 85 13.36 -9.61 2.18
C ASP A 85 12.79 -8.21 1.87
N ASN A 86 12.38 -7.97 0.62
CA ASN A 86 11.73 -6.73 0.25
C ASN A 86 10.39 -6.56 0.97
N ASP A 87 9.60 -7.62 1.09
CA ASP A 87 8.32 -7.56 1.79
C ASP A 87 8.53 -7.38 3.31
N ARG A 88 9.58 -8.00 3.88
CA ARG A 88 10.01 -7.76 5.27
C ARG A 88 10.34 -6.30 5.51
N THR A 89 11.11 -5.70 4.59
CA THR A 89 11.49 -4.28 4.65
C THR A 89 10.26 -3.37 4.60
N VAL A 90 9.30 -3.68 3.72
CA VAL A 90 8.03 -2.95 3.62
C VAL A 90 7.26 -3.02 4.94
N LEU A 91 7.09 -4.22 5.51
CA LEU A 91 6.34 -4.41 6.76
C LEU A 91 7.04 -3.75 7.96
N GLN A 92 8.37 -3.85 8.06
CA GLN A 92 9.13 -3.16 9.11
C GLN A 92 8.96 -1.64 9.05
N LYS A 93 8.94 -1.06 7.85
CA LYS A 93 8.67 0.37 7.67
C LYS A 93 7.25 0.73 8.09
N ALA A 94 6.26 -0.11 7.77
CA ALA A 94 4.89 0.09 8.21
C ALA A 94 4.77 0.09 9.74
N ILE A 95 5.43 -0.86 10.41
CA ILE A 95 5.47 -0.95 11.87
C ILE A 95 6.07 0.33 12.48
N ALA A 96 7.24 0.75 11.99
CA ALA A 96 7.90 1.95 12.47
C ALA A 96 7.05 3.22 12.33
N LEU A 97 6.26 3.33 11.25
CA LEU A 97 5.33 4.45 11.06
C LEU A 97 4.17 4.43 12.06
N VAL A 98 3.62 3.25 12.36
CA VAL A 98 2.51 3.10 13.32
C VAL A 98 3.00 3.35 14.75
N GLU A 99 4.18 2.87 15.12
CA GLU A 99 4.75 3.05 16.46
C GLU A 99 5.27 4.48 16.72
N ALA A 100 5.53 5.27 15.68
CA ALA A 100 5.96 6.67 15.80
C ALA A 100 4.81 7.65 16.06
N HIS A 101 3.56 7.19 16.08
CA HIS A 101 2.35 8.00 16.23
C HIS A 101 1.69 7.84 17.60
#